data_AF-A0A0G0J6J6-F1
#
_entry.id   AF-A0A0G0J6J6-F1
#
_cell.length_a   1.000
_cell.length_b   1.000
_cell.length_c   1.000
_cell.angle_alpha   90.00
_cell.angle_beta   90.00
_cell.angle_gamma   90.00
#
_symmetry.space_group_name_H-M   'P 1'
#
loop_
_entity.id
_entity.type
_entity.pdbx_description
1 polymer ?
#
loop_
_entity_poly.entity_id
_entity_poly.type
_entity_poly.pdbx_seq_one_letter_code
_entity_poly.pdbx_strand_id
1 'polypeptide(L)'
;LNDIRLKEKGHNNGITVLTNLPVDQFKTITLETRDAIKTTLQINNNELDIFTVYLDDLSEDVRVKQTRTLLKYVDQTKPTIIMGDLNTLVLEILKN
;
A
#
# COMPACT_ATOMS: atom_id res chain seq x y z
N LEU A 1 10.02 7.16 2.80
CA LEU A 1 9.64 8.41 2.10
C LEU A 1 10.72 8.77 1.08
N ASN A 2 10.63 8.26 -0.16
CA ASN A 2 11.73 8.39 -1.14
C ASN A 2 11.33 8.92 -2.54
N ASP A 3 10.08 9.35 -2.75
CA ASP A 3 9.68 9.95 -4.03
C ASP A 3 9.91 11.46 -4.00
N ILE A 4 10.91 11.91 -4.77
CA ILE A 4 11.30 13.31 -4.88
C ILE A 4 10.15 14.17 -5.43
N ARG A 5 9.36 13.64 -6.38
CA ARG A 5 8.25 14.37 -7.02
C ARG A 5 7.17 14.76 -6.01
N LEU A 6 6.88 13.87 -5.05
CA LEU A 6 5.90 14.16 -4.00
C LEU A 6 6.46 15.10 -2.93
N LYS A 7 7.73 14.93 -2.55
CA LYS A 7 8.40 15.80 -1.59
C LYS A 7 8.48 17.25 -2.09
N GLU A 8 8.78 17.45 -3.37
CA GLU A 8 8.80 18.77 -4.01
C GLU A 8 7.43 19.47 -3.97
N LYS A 9 6.34 18.70 -3.94
CA LYS A 9 4.97 19.21 -3.79
C LYS A 9 4.54 19.39 -2.33
N GLY A 10 5.41 19.11 -1.36
CA GLY A 10 5.09 19.15 0.07
C GLY A 10 4.28 17.94 0.57
N HIS A 11 4.20 16.86 -0.22
CA HIS A 11 3.40 15.68 0.09
C HIS A 11 4.29 14.52 0.61
N ASN A 12 3.88 13.95 1.73
CA ASN A 12 4.47 12.80 2.40
C ASN A 12 3.56 11.58 2.17
N ASN A 13 3.91 10.75 1.18
CA ASN A 13 3.20 9.54 0.70
C ASN A 13 1.76 9.69 0.18
N GLY A 14 1.00 10.71 0.60
CA GLY A 14 -0.40 10.89 0.18
C GLY A 14 -1.37 9.85 0.74
N ILE A 15 -0.93 9.00 1.68
CA ILE A 15 -1.74 7.95 2.29
C ILE A 15 -2.04 8.33 3.73
N THR A 16 -3.32 8.25 4.11
CA THR A 16 -3.78 8.37 5.50
C THR A 16 -4.76 7.24 5.77
N VAL A 17 -4.60 6.56 6.91
CA VAL A 17 -5.50 5.50 7.36
C VAL A 17 -6.25 5.99 8.59
N LEU A 18 -7.57 5.89 8.57
CA LEU A 18 -8.44 6.12 9.73
C LEU A 18 -9.28 4.87 9.95
N THR A 19 -9.47 4.51 11.21
CA THR A 19 -10.31 3.37 11.59
C THR A 19 -10.94 3.61 12.96
N ASN A 20 -12.14 3.07 13.16
CA ASN A 20 -12.81 3.00 14.46
C ASN A 20 -12.62 1.63 15.14
N LEU A 21 -11.85 0.73 14.53
CA LEU A 21 -11.54 -0.59 15.06
C LEU A 21 -10.26 -0.56 15.92
N PRO A 22 -10.09 -1.49 16.87
CA PRO A 22 -8.86 -1.62 17.64
C PRO A 22 -7.66 -1.89 16.74
N VAL A 23 -6.64 -1.04 16.83
CA VAL A 23 -5.38 -1.16 16.10
C VAL A 23 -4.31 -1.67 17.04
N ASP A 24 -3.65 -2.74 16.65
CA ASP A 24 -2.42 -3.21 17.32
C ASP A 24 -1.22 -2.37 16.87
N GLN A 25 -1.09 -2.18 15.55
CA GLN A 25 0.05 -1.46 14.98
C GLN A 25 -0.28 -0.72 13.69
N PHE A 26 0.30 0.47 13.55
CA PHE A 26 0.56 1.12 12.25
C PHE A 26 2.05 1.07 11.95
N LYS A 27 2.42 0.59 10.76
CA LYS A 27 3.81 0.49 10.33
C LYS A 27 3.97 0.97 8.90
N THR A 28 4.83 1.98 8.71
CA THR A 28 5.25 2.40 7.38
C THR A 28 6.26 1.40 6.81
N ILE A 29 6.05 0.99 5.56
CA ILE A 29 6.96 0.10 4.81
C ILE A 29 7.43 0.79 3.55
N THR A 30 8.72 0.75 3.25
CA THR A 30 9.28 1.38 2.04
C THR A 30 9.25 0.41 0.88
N LEU A 31 8.56 0.82 -0.19
CA LEU A 31 8.41 0.13 -1.46
C LEU A 31 9.30 0.85 -2.50
N GLU A 32 10.61 0.87 -2.29
CA GLU A 32 11.56 1.64 -3.12
C GLU A 32 11.37 3.17 -3.02
N THR A 33 10.64 3.75 -3.98
CA THR A 33 10.39 5.18 -4.10
C THR A 33 9.18 5.63 -3.29
N ARG A 34 8.23 4.74 -3.02
CA ARG A 34 7.01 5.05 -2.25
C ARG A 34 7.03 4.34 -0.91
N ASP A 35 6.17 4.75 0.01
CA ASP A 35 5.85 3.90 1.16
C ASP A 35 4.39 3.46 1.13
N ALA A 36 4.12 2.37 1.82
CA ALA A 36 2.78 1.91 2.17
C ALA A 36 2.62 1.89 3.69
N ILE A 37 1.37 1.82 4.15
CA ILE A 37 1.04 1.68 5.58
C ILE A 37 0.46 0.29 5.78
N LYS A 38 1.15 -0.53 6.59
CA LYS A 38 0.61 -1.74 7.17
C LYS A 38 -0.14 -1.38 8.44
N THR A 39 -1.42 -1.70 8.49
CA THR A 39 -2.27 -1.58 9.69
C THR A 39 -2.64 -2.98 10.16
N THR A 40 -2.31 -3.32 11.39
CA THR A 40 -2.71 -4.59 12.00
C THR A 40 -3.89 -4.31 12.93
N LEU A 41 -5.05 -4.86 12.59
CA LEU A 41 -6.29 -4.73 13.35
C LEU A 41 -6.55 -5.98 14.18
N GLN A 42 -7.19 -5.79 15.34
CA GLN A 42 -7.72 -6.89 16.15
C GLN A 42 -9.23 -7.02 15.92
N ILE A 43 -9.66 -8.13 15.34
CA ILE A 43 -11.08 -8.42 15.03
C ILE A 43 -11.44 -9.77 15.66
N ASN A 44 -12.29 -9.76 16.68
CA ASN A 44 -12.77 -10.97 17.37
C ASN A 44 -11.62 -11.94 17.78
N ASN A 45 -10.57 -11.41 18.42
CA ASN A 45 -9.35 -12.12 18.82
C ASN A 45 -8.49 -12.67 17.67
N ASN A 46 -8.73 -12.24 16.44
CA ASN A 46 -7.89 -12.56 15.28
C ASN A 46 -7.25 -11.29 14.73
N GLU A 47 -6.05 -11.46 14.17
CA GLU A 47 -5.34 -10.37 13.50
C GLU A 47 -5.72 -10.29 12.03
N LEU A 48 -5.89 -9.05 11.54
CA LEU A 48 -6.05 -8.74 10.13
C LEU A 48 -5.00 -7.70 9.74
N ASP A 49 -4.19 -8.03 8.74
CA ASP A 49 -3.25 -7.09 8.16
C ASP A 49 -3.89 -6.36 6.97
N ILE A 50 -3.83 -5.03 6.97
CA ILE A 50 -4.27 -4.19 5.85
C ILE A 50 -3.09 -3.37 5.36
N PHE A 51 -2.68 -3.57 4.13
CA PHE A 51 -1.70 -2.74 3.45
C PHE A 51 -2.43 -1.69 2.61
N THR A 52 -2.29 -0.42 2.97
CA THR A 52 -2.76 0.72 2.17
C THR A 52 -1.61 1.25 1.32
N VAL A 53 -1.79 1.28 0.00
CA VAL A 53 -0.74 1.59 -0.96
C VAL A 53 -1.13 2.73 -1.91
N TYR A 54 -0.12 3.39 -2.46
CA TYR A 54 -0.21 4.29 -3.60
C TYR A 54 1.01 4.00 -4.49
N LEU A 55 0.82 3.13 -5.47
CA LEU A 55 1.90 2.64 -6.34
C LEU A 55 2.28 3.69 -7.39
N ASP A 56 3.37 3.44 -8.11
CA ASP A 56 3.88 4.38 -9.11
C ASP A 56 2.88 4.61 -10.25
N ASP A 57 2.66 5.89 -10.54
CA ASP A 57 1.70 6.40 -11.53
C ASP A 57 2.25 6.43 -12.96
N LEU A 58 3.58 6.33 -13.14
CA LEU A 58 4.22 6.54 -14.43
C LEU A 58 4.79 5.24 -15.04
N SER A 59 5.26 4.30 -14.23
CA SER A 59 6.04 3.15 -14.68
C SER A 59 5.51 1.81 -14.18
N GLU A 60 5.10 0.95 -15.12
CA GLU A 60 4.72 -0.45 -14.87
C GLU A 60 5.86 -1.24 -14.19
N ASP A 61 7.09 -1.08 -14.66
CA ASP A 61 8.26 -1.76 -14.08
C ASP A 61 8.51 -1.37 -12.62
N VAL A 62 8.29 -0.09 -12.28
CA VAL A 62 8.38 0.38 -10.90
C VAL A 62 7.24 -0.21 -10.08
N ARG A 63 6.00 -0.22 -10.58
CA ARG A 63 4.87 -0.88 -9.90
C ARG A 63 5.15 -2.36 -9.62
N VAL A 64 5.69 -3.11 -10.59
CA VAL A 64 6.05 -4.53 -10.41
C VAL A 64 7.09 -4.69 -9.29
N LYS A 65 8.12 -3.84 -9.23
CA LYS A 65 9.12 -3.86 -8.15
C LYS A 65 8.52 -3.50 -6.79
N GLN A 66 7.64 -2.50 -6.75
CA GLN A 66 6.92 -2.10 -5.55
C GLN A 66 6.04 -3.22 -5.03
N THR A 67 5.24 -3.85 -5.90
CA THR A 67 4.39 -5.00 -5.55
C THR A 67 5.22 -6.18 -5.06
N ARG A 68 6.32 -6.53 -5.73
CA ARG A 68 7.24 -7.59 -5.24
C ARG A 68 7.83 -7.26 -3.87
N THR A 69 8.14 -5.99 -3.62
CA THR A 69 8.65 -5.54 -2.31
C THR A 69 7.58 -5.62 -1.24
N LEU A 70 6.35 -5.20 -1.55
CA LEU A 70 5.19 -5.29 -0.66
C LEU A 70 4.94 -6.75 -0.24
N LEU A 71 4.97 -7.68 -1.18
CA LEU A 71 4.70 -9.10 -0.93
C LEU A 71 5.72 -9.74 0.03
N LYS A 72 6.92 -9.18 0.21
CA LYS A 72 7.89 -9.65 1.22
C LYS A 72 7.42 -9.40 2.66
N TYR A 73 6.47 -8.49 2.86
CA TYR A 73 5.90 -8.15 4.17
C TYR A 73 4.58 -8.88 4.47
N VAL A 74 4.03 -9.60 3.49
CA VAL A 74 2.78 -10.34 3.63
C VAL A 74 3.07 -11.68 4.31
N ASP A 75 2.42 -11.91 5.45
CA ASP A 75 2.43 -13.19 6.13
C ASP A 75 1.32 -14.08 5.54
N GLN A 76 1.70 -15.21 4.93
CA GLN A 76 0.77 -16.13 4.29
C GLN A 76 -0.14 -16.88 5.28
N THR A 77 0.14 -16.80 6.58
CA THR A 77 -0.66 -17.43 7.63
C THR A 77 -1.77 -16.53 8.17
N LYS A 78 -1.77 -15.24 7.79
CA LYS A 78 -2.73 -14.24 8.29
C LYS A 78 -3.66 -13.75 7.18
N PRO A 79 -4.95 -13.53 7.48
CA PRO A 79 -5.81 -12.76 6.60
C PRO A 79 -5.16 -11.42 6.28
N THR A 80 -5.06 -11.10 5.00
CA THR A 80 -4.42 -9.87 4.53
C THR A 80 -5.28 -9.20 3.46
N ILE A 81 -5.50 -7.90 3.61
CA ILE A 81 -6.10 -7.04 2.59
C ILE A 81 -5.00 -6.14 2.03
N ILE A 82 -4.92 -6.01 0.72
CA ILE A 82 -4.09 -5.01 0.04
C ILE A 82 -5.04 -4.09 -0.71
N MET A 83 -4.98 -2.79 -0.42
CA MET A 83 -5.90 -1.79 -0.97
C MET A 83 -5.24 -0.45 -1.21
N GLY A 84 -5.92 0.41 -1.96
CA GLY A 84 -5.46 1.76 -2.30
C GLY A 84 -5.40 1.94 -3.81
N ASP A 85 -4.58 2.89 -4.25
CA ASP A 85 -4.39 3.18 -5.67
C ASP A 85 -3.21 2.36 -6.22
N LEU A 86 -3.54 1.34 -7.01
CA LEU A 86 -2.56 0.46 -7.64
C LEU A 86 -1.95 1.07 -8.91
N ASN A 87 -2.52 2.16 -9.44
CA ASN A 87 -2.16 2.75 -10.73
C ASN A 87 -2.11 1.74 -11.89
N THR A 88 -3.03 0.78 -11.88
CA THR A 88 -3.19 -0.22 -12.94
C THR A 88 -4.42 0.06 -13.78
N LEU A 89 -4.31 -0.10 -15.10
CA LEU A 89 -5.46 -0.03 -16.00
C LEU A 89 -6.18 -1.38 -16.04
N VAL A 90 -7.52 -1.35 -15.97
CA VAL A 90 -8.32 -2.53 -16.28
C VAL A 90 -8.39 -2.64 -17.81
N LEU A 91 -7.86 -3.73 -18.36
CA LEU A 91 -7.79 -4.00 -19.82
C LEU A 91 -9.15 -3.91 -20.54
N GLU A 92 -10.25 -4.04 -19.81
CA GLU A 92 -11.61 -4.03 -20.35
C GLU A 92 -12.09 -2.63 -20.78
N ILE A 93 -11.47 -1.56 -20.28
CA ILE A 93 -11.87 -0.18 -20.59
C ILE A 93 -11.31 0.32 -21.94
N LEU A 94 -10.31 -0.37 -22.50
CA LEU A 94 -9.65 0.02 -23.76
C LEU A 94 -10.30 -0.58 -25.02
N LYS A 95 -11.49 -1.17 -24.90
CA LYS A 95 -12.23 -1.79 -26.02
C LYS A 95 -13.40 -0.96 -26.58
N ASN A 96 -13.46 0.33 -26.28
CA ASN A 96 -14.45 1.25 -26.85
C ASN A 96 -13.81 2.23 -27.84
#